data_AF-A0A944V048-F1
#
_entry.id   AF-A0A944V048-F1
#
_cell.length_a   1.000
_cell.length_b   1.000
_cell.length_c   1.000
_cell.angle_alpha   90.00
_cell.angle_beta   90.00
_cell.angle_gamma   90.00
#
_symmetry.space_group_name_H-M   'P 1'
#
loop_
_entity.id
_entity.type
_entity.pdbx_description
1 polymer ?
#
loop_
_entity_poly.entity_id
_entity_poly.type
_entity_poly.pdbx_seq_one_letter_code
_entity_poly.pdbx_strand_id
1 'polypeptide(L)'
;MVVFNRDTRRSFDIKHQINLLAPTPYLAIAGSKALTLGLSKTAFERANEPKELYIIEDATHMALYDIDEFVDQAVEKLSLFYKNIK
;
A
#
# COMPACT_ATOMS: atom_id res chain seq x y z
N MET A 1 -28.91 10.07 -1.91
CA MET A 1 -27.62 10.05 -1.19
C MET A 1 -27.77 9.17 0.03
N VAL A 2 -27.19 7.97 0.05
CA VAL A 2 -27.29 7.05 1.19
C VAL A 2 -26.28 7.48 2.25
N VAL A 3 -26.77 7.96 3.39
CA VAL A 3 -25.91 8.29 4.53
C VAL A 3 -25.67 6.99 5.29
N PHE A 4 -24.52 6.34 5.09
CA PHE A 4 -24.12 5.19 5.90
C PHE A 4 -23.87 5.65 7.35
N ASN A 5 -24.42 4.92 8.32
CA ASN A 5 -24.13 5.13 9.74
C ASN A 5 -22.60 5.05 9.97
N ARG A 6 -22.07 5.93 10.82
CA ARG A 6 -20.67 5.95 11.21
C ARG A 6 -20.25 4.65 11.91
N ASP A 7 -21.18 3.98 12.58
CA ASP A 7 -20.95 2.70 13.24
C ASP A 7 -20.73 1.57 12.23
N THR A 8 -21.54 1.51 11.15
CA THR A 8 -21.36 0.51 10.08
C THR A 8 -20.12 0.76 9.23
N ARG A 9 -19.63 2.00 9.14
CA ARG A 9 -18.34 2.31 8.48
C ARG A 9 -17.12 1.84 9.27
N ARG A 10 -17.24 1.60 10.58
CA ARG A 10 -16.14 1.20 11.46
C ARG A 10 -16.19 -0.26 11.89
N SER A 11 -17.17 -1.02 11.42
CA SER A 11 -17.31 -2.43 11.79
C SER A 11 -16.18 -3.32 11.27
N PHE A 12 -15.41 -2.86 10.27
CA PHE A 12 -14.31 -3.62 9.68
C PHE A 12 -13.09 -2.72 9.41
N ASP A 13 -11.95 -3.03 10.04
CA ASP A 13 -10.64 -2.46 9.69
C ASP A 13 -9.80 -3.50 8.96
N ILE A 14 -9.61 -3.30 7.66
CA ILE A 14 -8.84 -4.19 6.78
C ILE A 14 -7.38 -4.40 7.23
N LYS A 15 -6.84 -3.48 8.06
CA LYS A 15 -5.45 -3.53 8.55
C LYS A 15 -5.31 -4.21 9.90
N HIS A 16 -6.40 -4.63 10.55
CA HIS A 16 -6.34 -5.11 11.94
C HIS A 16 -5.42 -6.34 12.09
N GLN A 17 -5.41 -7.23 11.08
CA GLN A 17 -4.69 -8.50 11.15
C GLN A 17 -3.46 -8.56 10.24
N ILE A 18 -2.96 -7.41 9.78
CA ILE A 18 -1.82 -7.35 8.85
C ILE A 18 -0.52 -7.93 9.44
N ASN A 19 -0.40 -7.94 10.76
CA ASN A 19 0.71 -8.56 11.49
C ASN A 19 0.80 -10.09 11.30
N LEU A 20 -0.31 -10.75 10.94
CA LEU A 20 -0.37 -12.19 10.66
C LEU A 20 0.26 -12.57 9.32
N LEU A 21 0.63 -11.59 8.47
CA LEU A 21 1.33 -11.86 7.22
C LEU A 21 2.73 -12.44 7.46
N ALA A 22 3.40 -12.10 8.56
CA ALA A 22 4.73 -12.65 8.84
C ALA A 22 4.68 -14.19 8.95
N PRO A 23 5.66 -14.92 8.37
CA PRO A 23 6.94 -14.42 7.83
C PRO A 23 6.92 -14.05 6.33
N THR A 24 5.75 -13.98 5.69
CA THR A 24 5.68 -13.63 4.26
C THR A 24 6.11 -12.18 4.03
N PRO A 25 6.99 -11.91 3.04
CA PRO A 25 7.41 -10.55 2.72
C PRO A 25 6.26 -9.65 2.30
N TYR A 26 6.21 -8.43 2.85
CA TYR A 26 5.20 -7.42 2.53
C TYR A 26 5.84 -6.18 1.89
N LEU A 27 5.39 -5.82 0.69
CA LEU A 27 5.79 -4.60 -0.01
C LEU A 27 4.59 -3.66 -0.19
N ALA A 28 4.71 -2.43 0.29
CA ALA A 28 3.75 -1.36 0.03
C ALA A 28 4.36 -0.34 -0.95
N ILE A 29 3.64 -0.01 -2.01
CA ILE A 29 4.01 1.05 -2.97
C ILE A 29 2.98 2.17 -2.86
N ALA A 30 3.45 3.42 -2.73
CA ALA A 30 2.57 4.58 -2.66
C ALA A 30 3.21 5.82 -3.26
N GLY A 31 2.39 6.72 -3.83
CA GLY A 31 2.86 8.01 -4.32
C GLY A 31 3.00 9.05 -3.20
N SER A 32 4.00 9.94 -3.28
CA SER A 32 4.25 10.95 -2.23
C SER A 32 3.15 12.01 -2.15
N LYS A 33 2.44 12.29 -3.26
CA LYS A 33 1.28 13.20 -3.32
C LYS A 33 -0.07 12.48 -3.21
N ALA A 34 -0.09 11.19 -2.93
CA ALA A 34 -1.34 10.45 -2.78
C ALA A 34 -2.03 10.84 -1.46
N LEU A 35 -3.29 11.31 -1.52
CA LEU A 35 -4.12 11.51 -0.33
C LEU A 35 -4.29 10.21 0.50
N THR A 36 -4.15 9.06 -0.15
CA THR A 36 -4.23 7.73 0.47
C THR A 36 -2.93 7.26 1.10
N LEU A 37 -1.82 8.01 1.01
CA LEU A 37 -0.50 7.61 1.53
C LEU A 37 -0.54 7.22 3.01
N GLY A 38 -1.33 7.93 3.81
CA GLY A 38 -1.49 7.63 5.24
C GLY A 38 -2.01 6.22 5.51
N LEU A 39 -2.85 5.68 4.62
CA LEU A 39 -3.38 4.31 4.75
C LEU A 39 -2.27 3.28 4.58
N SER A 40 -1.41 3.46 3.58
CA SER A 40 -0.27 2.57 3.32
C SER A 40 0.77 2.67 4.44
N LYS A 41 1.03 3.87 4.98
CA LYS A 41 1.93 4.06 6.13
C LYS A 41 1.42 3.35 7.37
N THR A 42 0.15 3.53 7.74
CA THR A 42 -0.44 2.83 8.89
C THR A 42 -0.43 1.30 8.71
N ALA A 43 -0.63 0.80 7.48
CA ALA A 43 -0.53 -0.62 7.19
C ALA A 43 0.92 -1.11 7.39
N PHE A 44 1.91 -0.40 6.84
CA PHE A 44 3.32 -0.71 6.98
C PHE A 44 3.80 -0.69 8.44
N GLU A 45 3.38 0.29 9.23
CA GLU A 45 3.70 0.37 10.66
C GLU A 45 3.17 -0.84 11.45
N ARG A 46 1.97 -1.31 11.12
CA ARG A 46 1.33 -2.46 11.77
C ARG A 46 1.82 -3.83 11.28
N ALA A 47 2.41 -3.91 10.09
CA ALA A 47 2.96 -5.16 9.54
C ALA A 47 4.23 -5.58 10.31
N ASN A 48 4.47 -6.89 10.38
CA ASN A 48 5.70 -7.45 10.93
C ASN A 48 6.75 -7.65 9.83
N GLU A 49 8.02 -7.84 10.23
CA GLU A 49 9.11 -8.13 9.28
C GLU A 49 8.94 -9.53 8.63
N PRO A 50 9.38 -9.72 7.37
CA PRO A 50 10.08 -8.75 6.51
C PRO A 50 9.11 -7.82 5.76
N LYS A 51 9.33 -6.49 5.85
CA LYS A 51 8.48 -5.49 5.18
C LYS A 51 9.26 -4.37 4.51
N GLU A 52 8.69 -3.80 3.45
CA GLU A 52 9.26 -2.68 2.70
C GLU A 52 8.16 -1.66 2.30
N LEU A 53 8.49 -0.38 2.36
CA LEU A 53 7.66 0.72 1.86
C LEU A 53 8.43 1.49 0.79
N TYR A 54 7.93 1.49 -0.45
CA TYR A 54 8.50 2.21 -1.57
C TYR A 54 7.61 3.42 -1.92
N ILE A 55 8.21 4.62 -1.90
CA ILE A 55 7.52 5.86 -2.19
C ILE A 55 7.97 6.35 -3.57
N ILE A 56 7.00 6.56 -4.46
CA ILE A 56 7.23 7.14 -5.78
C ILE A 56 7.00 8.64 -5.65
N GLU A 57 8.04 9.42 -5.94
CA GLU A 57 7.98 10.87 -5.81
C GLU A 57 7.03 11.49 -6.83
N ASP A 58 6.36 12.58 -6.44
CA ASP A 58 5.38 13.34 -7.21
C ASP A 58 4.11 12.58 -7.68
N ALA A 59 4.05 11.26 -7.49
CA ALA A 59 2.90 10.46 -7.87
C ALA A 59 1.68 10.71 -6.95
N THR A 60 0.52 10.87 -7.56
CA THR A 60 -0.79 10.85 -6.88
C THR A 60 -1.35 9.43 -6.82
N HIS A 61 -2.49 9.23 -6.14
CA HIS A 61 -3.15 7.92 -6.12
C HIS A 61 -3.53 7.44 -7.52
N MET A 62 -4.06 8.34 -8.36
CA MET A 62 -4.50 8.01 -9.72
C MET A 62 -3.33 7.86 -10.68
N ALA A 63 -2.24 8.62 -10.48
CA ALA A 63 -1.05 8.55 -11.33
C ALA A 63 -0.44 7.14 -11.39
N LEU A 64 -0.60 6.33 -10.35
CA LEU A 64 -0.13 4.94 -10.31
C LEU A 64 -0.99 3.95 -11.11
N TYR A 65 -2.06 4.41 -11.78
CA TYR A 65 -2.97 3.55 -12.54
C TYR A 65 -2.60 3.51 -14.02
N ASP A 66 -2.23 4.66 -14.59
CA ASP A 66 -2.17 4.85 -16.05
C ASP A 66 -1.08 5.81 -16.55
N ILE A 67 -0.29 6.45 -15.68
CA ILE A 67 0.83 7.28 -16.12
C ILE A 67 2.10 6.42 -16.14
N ASP A 68 2.55 6.09 -17.35
CA ASP A 68 3.69 5.19 -17.61
C ASP A 68 4.92 5.52 -16.74
N GLU A 69 5.29 6.79 -16.60
CA GLU A 69 6.45 7.22 -15.78
C GLU A 69 6.40 6.69 -14.34
N PHE A 70 5.22 6.65 -13.71
CA PHE A 70 5.06 6.17 -12.35
C PHE A 70 4.73 4.67 -12.27
N VAL A 71 3.98 4.17 -13.26
CA VAL A 71 3.64 2.75 -13.36
C VAL A 71 4.90 1.92 -13.60
N ASP A 72 5.79 2.36 -14.48
CA ASP A 72 7.04 1.65 -14.80
C ASP A 72 7.93 1.51 -13.56
N GLN A 73 8.05 2.57 -12.75
CA GLN A 73 8.77 2.53 -11.47
C GLN A 73 8.17 1.51 -10.49
N ALA A 74 6.83 1.46 -10.40
CA ALA A 74 6.14 0.49 -9.56
C ALA A 74 6.35 -0.95 -10.07
N VAL A 75 6.26 -1.17 -11.37
CA VAL A 75 6.43 -2.48 -12.01
C VAL A 75 7.86 -2.99 -11.89
N GLU A 76 8.86 -2.13 -12.05
CA GLU A 76 10.27 -2.49 -11.84
C GLU A 76 10.50 -2.94 -10.39
N LYS A 77 9.96 -2.18 -9.42
CA LYS A 77 10.08 -2.53 -8.00
C LYS A 77 9.39 -3.86 -7.69
N LEU A 78 8.19 -4.09 -8.21
CA LEU A 78 7.47 -5.36 -8.06
C LEU A 78 8.26 -6.52 -8.68
N SER A 79 8.83 -6.33 -9.86
CA SER A 79 9.63 -7.33 -10.56
C SER A 79 10.86 -7.74 -9.75
N LEU A 80 11.55 -6.78 -9.12
CA LEU A 80 12.67 -7.05 -8.22
C LEU A 80 12.21 -7.77 -6.94
N PHE A 81 11.10 -7.36 -6.36
CA PHE A 81 10.54 -7.96 -5.16
C PHE A 81 10.21 -9.44 -5.36
N TYR A 82 9.47 -9.78 -6.41
CA TYR A 82 9.11 -11.17 -6.70
C TYR A 82 10.30 -12.04 -7.13
N LYS A 83 11.36 -11.46 -7.71
CA LYS A 83 12.62 -12.19 -7.97
C LYS A 83 13.37 -12.56 -6.68
N ASN A 84 13.26 -11.71 -5.65
CA ASN A 84 13.95 -11.89 -4.37
C ASN A 84 13.17 -12.77 -3.39
N ILE A 85 11.85 -12.93 -3.58
CA ILE A 85 11.05 -13.90 -2.84
C ILE A 85 11.37 -15.30 -3.37
N LYS A 86 12.17 -16.06 -2.62
CA LYS A 86 12.38 -17.50 -2.80
C LYS A 86 11.61 -18.30 -1.76
#